data_AF-A0A419K9Q2-F1
#
_entry.id   AF-A0A419K9Q2-F1
#
_cell.length_a   1.000
_cell.length_b   1.000
_cell.length_c   1.000
_cell.angle_alpha   90.00
_cell.angle_beta   90.00
_cell.angle_gamma   90.00
#
_symmetry.space_group_name_H-M   'P 1'
#
loop_
_entity.id
_entity.type
_entity.pdbx_description
1 polymer ?
#
loop_
_entity_poly.entity_id
_entity_poly.type
_entity_poly.pdbx_seq_one_letter_code
_entity_poly.pdbx_strand_id
1 'polypeptide(L)'
;MSDSIPLIGCIAFGLIDRGTNLIQVRPSSTCPLSCIFCSTNAGPKSKVRQTEYRVPVDYVVEEFRKLVAFKGAHGIEAHIDTVGDPITYPDLVDLVQALTQIEGVEVVSMQTHGSVLNERLLDELSEAGLTRINFSIDALDPELAKKLSDTEWYDVERIKNLMQYVVSNTKIDLLVAPVWVPTLNDQEIPKIIEFSLSIGAGKRFPPLGIQRYEAHKHGRKVKGVRPIPWREFYRQLKVWEEAYKVKLVLNVKDFNIHRRPMLPIPYRRFEKVKVEVVGPGWLRKEKLAVTVRRDRSLTLIDAEEVPIGARLRARILSNKHNILIAEPLW
;
A
#
# COMPACT_ATOMS: atom_id res chain seq x y z
N MET A 1 -8.67 7.97 -14.53
CA MET A 1 -9.83 8.69 -13.95
C MET A 1 -9.81 10.11 -14.47
N SER A 2 -10.92 10.85 -14.40
CA SER A 2 -10.95 12.29 -14.73
C SER A 2 -10.34 13.11 -13.59
N ASP A 3 -9.68 14.22 -13.92
CA ASP A 3 -9.10 15.20 -12.97
C ASP A 3 -10.14 15.91 -12.08
N SER A 4 -11.41 15.53 -12.21
CA SER A 4 -12.52 16.08 -11.42
C SER A 4 -12.93 15.22 -10.22
N ILE A 5 -12.32 14.03 -10.05
CA ILE A 5 -12.57 13.12 -8.91
C ILE A 5 -11.56 13.42 -7.80
N PRO A 6 -12.00 13.78 -6.58
CA PRO A 6 -11.08 14.07 -5.49
C PRO A 6 -10.22 12.87 -5.10
N LEU A 7 -8.92 13.10 -4.90
CA LEU A 7 -7.97 12.06 -4.50
C LEU A 7 -7.97 11.75 -3.00
N ILE A 8 -8.76 12.46 -2.21
CA ILE A 8 -8.97 12.17 -0.79
C ILE A 8 -10.36 11.57 -0.63
N GLY A 9 -10.48 10.39 -0.03
CA GLY A 9 -11.79 9.79 0.19
C GLY A 9 -11.90 8.29 0.03
N CYS A 10 -11.39 7.80 -1.10
CA CYS A 10 -11.40 6.38 -1.42
C CYS A 10 -10.13 5.69 -0.92
N ILE A 11 -10.24 4.45 -0.44
CA ILE A 11 -9.07 3.67 -0.03
C ILE A 11 -8.26 3.12 -1.22
N ALA A 12 -8.90 2.93 -2.38
CA ALA A 12 -8.29 2.19 -3.49
C ALA A 12 -7.30 3.03 -4.33
N PHE A 13 -7.37 4.36 -4.27
CA PHE A 13 -6.53 5.27 -5.05
C PHE A 13 -6.38 6.63 -4.35
N GLY A 14 -5.50 7.48 -4.88
CA GLY A 14 -5.34 8.86 -4.43
C GLY A 14 -4.36 9.00 -3.28
N LEU A 15 -4.66 9.85 -2.31
CA LEU A 15 -3.79 10.19 -1.20
C LEU A 15 -4.45 9.86 0.14
N ILE A 16 -3.70 9.23 1.05
CA ILE A 16 -4.17 8.97 2.42
C ILE A 16 -3.27 9.67 3.42
N ASP A 17 -3.90 10.52 4.23
CA ASP A 17 -3.27 11.26 5.33
C ASP A 17 -3.77 10.73 6.68
N ARG A 18 -2.84 10.29 7.54
CA ARG A 18 -3.13 9.78 8.89
C ARG A 18 -2.62 10.68 10.02
N GLY A 19 -2.34 11.95 9.72
CA GLY A 19 -1.85 12.93 10.71
C GLY A 19 -0.38 12.74 11.07
N THR A 20 0.42 12.35 10.09
CA THR A 20 1.89 12.25 10.17
C THR A 20 2.52 12.96 8.97
N ASN A 21 3.85 13.02 8.94
CA ASN A 21 4.65 13.46 7.81
C ASN A 21 4.66 12.46 6.64
N LEU A 22 4.20 11.23 6.84
CA LEU A 22 4.05 10.23 5.79
C LEU A 22 2.68 10.38 5.12
N ILE A 23 2.69 10.58 3.81
CA ILE A 23 1.52 10.58 2.94
C ILE A 23 1.57 9.32 2.08
N GLN A 24 0.50 8.52 2.10
CA GLN A 24 0.38 7.39 1.18
C GLN A 24 -0.07 7.89 -0.19
N VAL A 25 0.60 7.45 -1.25
CA VAL A 25 0.32 7.78 -2.64
C VAL A 25 -0.09 6.51 -3.37
N ARG A 26 -1.35 6.45 -3.82
CA ARG A 26 -1.97 5.27 -4.46
C ARG A 26 -2.31 5.56 -5.92
N PRO A 27 -1.36 5.41 -6.85
CA PRO A 27 -1.57 5.80 -8.24
C PRO A 27 -2.42 4.79 -9.04
N SER A 28 -2.48 3.53 -8.59
CA SER A 28 -3.20 2.44 -9.23
C SER A 28 -3.77 1.50 -8.18
N SER A 29 -4.83 0.74 -8.48
CA SER A 29 -5.31 -0.35 -7.60
C SER A 29 -4.93 -1.75 -8.08
N THR A 30 -4.26 -1.86 -9.23
CA THR A 30 -3.96 -3.13 -9.91
C THR A 30 -2.96 -3.97 -9.12
N CYS A 31 -3.13 -5.29 -9.14
CA CYS A 31 -2.18 -6.26 -8.61
C CYS A 31 -2.02 -7.42 -9.60
N PRO A 32 -0.79 -7.88 -9.87
CA PRO A 32 -0.57 -9.03 -10.75
C PRO A 32 -0.63 -10.36 -9.97
N LEU A 33 -0.48 -10.32 -8.64
CA LEU A 33 -0.43 -11.49 -7.77
C LEU A 33 -1.78 -11.81 -7.14
N SER A 34 -1.92 -13.03 -6.64
CA SER A 34 -3.13 -13.52 -5.98
C SER A 34 -2.91 -14.07 -4.57
N CYS A 35 -2.02 -13.44 -3.78
CA CYS A 35 -1.56 -13.96 -2.49
C CYS A 35 -2.71 -14.42 -1.57
N ILE A 36 -2.65 -15.66 -1.07
CA ILE A 36 -3.74 -16.33 -0.35
C ILE A 36 -4.12 -15.66 0.99
N PHE A 37 -3.26 -14.76 1.48
CA PHE A 37 -3.44 -13.98 2.72
C PHE A 37 -3.69 -12.48 2.46
N CYS A 38 -3.84 -12.08 1.19
CA CYS A 38 -3.97 -10.67 0.79
C CYS A 38 -5.16 -9.98 1.49
N SER A 39 -4.86 -8.91 2.23
CA SER A 39 -5.82 -8.13 3.02
C SER A 39 -6.92 -7.46 2.19
N THR A 40 -6.65 -7.24 0.90
CA THR A 40 -7.47 -6.50 -0.06
C THR A 40 -8.12 -7.39 -1.11
N ASN A 41 -7.80 -8.70 -1.11
CA ASN A 41 -8.28 -9.65 -2.12
C ASN A 41 -8.07 -9.13 -3.57
N ALA A 42 -6.88 -8.56 -3.79
CA ALA A 42 -6.49 -8.00 -5.08
C ALA A 42 -6.02 -9.09 -6.06
N GLY A 43 -5.98 -8.71 -7.34
CA GLY A 43 -5.40 -9.50 -8.41
C GLY A 43 -6.35 -10.47 -9.12
N PRO A 44 -5.82 -11.21 -10.10
CA PRO A 44 -6.61 -11.84 -11.16
C PRO A 44 -7.56 -12.93 -10.67
N LYS A 45 -7.25 -13.62 -9.55
CA LYS A 45 -8.11 -14.69 -9.00
C LYS A 45 -9.24 -14.15 -8.11
N SER A 46 -9.37 -12.84 -7.95
CA SER A 46 -10.42 -12.27 -7.12
C SER A 46 -11.81 -12.41 -7.75
N LYS A 47 -12.77 -12.89 -6.98
CA LYS A 47 -14.16 -13.10 -7.41
C LYS A 47 -15.09 -11.93 -7.12
N VAL A 48 -14.61 -10.93 -6.38
CA VAL A 48 -15.40 -9.79 -5.89
C VAL A 48 -14.91 -8.46 -6.44
N ARG A 49 -13.76 -8.41 -7.10
CA ARG A 49 -13.28 -7.20 -7.77
C ARG A 49 -14.15 -6.93 -9.01
N GLN A 50 -14.39 -5.65 -9.29
CA GLN A 50 -15.15 -5.21 -10.44
C GLN A 50 -14.37 -4.24 -11.31
N THR A 51 -13.61 -3.32 -10.70
CA THR A 51 -12.87 -2.29 -11.44
C THR A 51 -11.50 -2.01 -10.84
N GLU A 52 -10.56 -1.63 -11.69
CA GLU A 52 -9.26 -1.09 -11.31
C GLU A 52 -9.23 0.42 -11.57
N TYR A 53 -8.61 1.17 -10.67
CA TYR A 53 -8.42 2.60 -10.81
C TYR A 53 -6.99 2.92 -11.22
N ARG A 54 -6.85 3.97 -12.02
CA ARG A 54 -5.58 4.60 -12.36
C ARG A 54 -5.72 6.12 -12.29
N VAL A 55 -4.81 6.75 -11.58
CA VAL A 55 -4.70 8.21 -11.43
C VAL A 55 -3.60 8.71 -12.39
N PRO A 56 -3.83 9.77 -13.17
CA PRO A 56 -2.77 10.42 -13.96
C PRO A 56 -1.66 10.99 -13.05
N VAL A 57 -0.40 10.94 -13.50
CA VAL A 57 0.77 11.43 -12.75
C VAL A 57 0.60 12.90 -12.36
N ASP A 58 0.32 13.76 -13.34
CA ASP A 58 0.21 15.21 -13.11
C ASP A 58 -0.82 15.55 -12.03
N TYR A 59 -1.97 14.86 -12.07
CA TYR A 59 -3.05 15.10 -11.12
C TYR A 59 -2.70 14.61 -9.70
N VAL A 60 -2.08 13.44 -9.54
CA VAL A 60 -1.65 12.98 -8.21
C VAL A 60 -0.54 13.85 -7.64
N VAL A 61 0.40 14.31 -8.46
CA VAL A 61 1.50 15.20 -8.09
C VAL A 61 0.97 16.57 -7.67
N GLU A 62 0.00 17.13 -8.39
CA GLU A 62 -0.62 18.41 -8.06
C GLU A 62 -1.31 18.37 -6.69
N GLU A 63 -2.16 17.37 -6.46
CA GLU A 63 -2.87 17.20 -5.18
C GLU A 63 -1.91 16.87 -4.03
N PHE A 64 -0.86 16.10 -4.31
CA PHE A 64 0.18 15.79 -3.33
C PHE A 64 0.92 17.06 -2.91
N ARG A 65 1.29 17.93 -3.85
CA ARG A 65 1.94 19.23 -3.56
C ARG A 65 1.08 20.11 -2.65
N LYS A 66 -0.24 20.17 -2.89
CA LYS A 66 -1.18 20.88 -2.00
C LYS A 66 -1.15 20.32 -0.57
N LEU A 67 -1.10 19.00 -0.43
CA LEU A 67 -1.05 18.33 0.87
C LEU A 67 0.32 18.52 1.58
N VAL A 68 1.43 18.51 0.85
CA VAL A 68 2.77 18.82 1.36
C VAL A 68 2.81 20.23 1.93
N ALA A 69 2.30 21.22 1.18
CA ALA A 69 2.22 22.60 1.63
C ALA A 69 1.39 22.72 2.91
N PHE A 70 0.22 22.08 2.98
CA PHE A 70 -0.60 22.03 4.19
C PHE A 70 0.13 21.45 5.41
N LYS A 71 1.06 20.50 5.20
CA LYS A 71 1.85 19.88 6.27
C LYS A 71 3.12 20.65 6.63
N GLY A 72 3.36 21.79 5.98
CA GLY A 72 4.48 22.70 6.24
C GLY A 72 5.73 22.42 5.42
N ALA A 73 5.65 21.63 4.35
CA ALA A 73 6.73 21.45 3.35
C ALA A 73 8.11 21.13 3.94
N HIS A 74 8.20 20.23 4.92
CA HIS A 74 9.47 19.78 5.48
C HIS A 74 9.35 18.38 6.08
N GLY A 75 10.37 17.52 5.88
CA GLY A 75 10.40 16.17 6.44
C GLY A 75 9.33 15.24 5.91
N ILE A 76 8.75 15.48 4.73
CA ILE A 76 7.65 14.67 4.19
C ILE A 76 8.17 13.38 3.56
N GLU A 77 7.46 12.29 3.84
CA GLU A 77 7.63 11.01 3.14
C GLU A 77 6.45 10.79 2.18
N ALA A 78 6.76 10.63 0.89
CA ALA A 78 5.83 10.13 -0.11
C ALA A 78 5.94 8.59 -0.16
N HIS A 79 5.00 7.89 0.47
CA HIS A 79 4.98 6.43 0.48
C HIS A 79 4.05 5.90 -0.61
N ILE A 80 4.61 5.44 -1.73
CA ILE A 80 3.89 4.85 -2.84
C ILE A 80 3.45 3.43 -2.44
N ASP A 81 2.15 3.31 -2.18
CA ASP A 81 1.50 2.09 -1.75
C ASP A 81 0.24 1.87 -2.59
N THR A 82 -0.49 0.77 -2.36
CA THR A 82 -1.82 0.58 -2.93
C THR A 82 -2.53 -0.59 -2.25
N VAL A 83 -3.81 -0.76 -2.56
CA VAL A 83 -4.53 -2.01 -2.36
C VAL A 83 -4.03 -3.16 -3.24
N GLY A 84 -3.26 -2.86 -4.29
CA GLY A 84 -2.60 -3.83 -5.18
C GLY A 84 -1.07 -3.83 -5.07
N ASP A 85 -0.37 -3.82 -6.21
CA ASP A 85 1.09 -3.68 -6.28
C ASP A 85 1.48 -2.45 -7.13
N PRO A 86 2.11 -1.41 -6.55
CA PRO A 86 2.47 -0.17 -7.24
C PRO A 86 3.31 -0.36 -8.49
N ILE A 87 4.09 -1.45 -8.58
CA ILE A 87 4.94 -1.72 -9.74
C ILE A 87 4.16 -1.89 -11.05
N THR A 88 2.86 -2.15 -10.96
CA THR A 88 1.98 -2.25 -12.14
C THR A 88 1.57 -0.90 -12.72
N TYR A 89 1.94 0.21 -12.07
CA TYR A 89 1.67 1.55 -12.57
C TYR A 89 2.67 1.89 -13.69
N PRO A 90 2.21 2.13 -14.93
CA PRO A 90 3.12 2.31 -16.07
C PRO A 90 4.06 3.51 -15.92
N ASP A 91 3.57 4.59 -15.30
CA ASP A 91 4.26 5.87 -15.18
C ASP A 91 4.95 6.01 -13.81
N LEU A 92 5.41 4.89 -13.23
CA LEU A 92 5.97 4.85 -11.87
C LEU A 92 7.27 5.65 -11.74
N VAL A 93 8.16 5.58 -12.72
CA VAL A 93 9.43 6.31 -12.72
C VAL A 93 9.15 7.82 -12.73
N ASP A 94 8.25 8.28 -13.60
CA ASP A 94 7.83 9.68 -13.69
C ASP A 94 7.18 10.16 -12.39
N LEU A 95 6.33 9.33 -11.78
CA LEU A 95 5.73 9.63 -10.49
C LEU A 95 6.79 9.79 -9.39
N VAL A 96 7.75 8.85 -9.30
CA VAL A 96 8.85 8.94 -8.33
C VAL A 96 9.65 10.22 -8.54
N GLN A 97 10.04 10.51 -9.78
CA GLN A 97 10.81 11.72 -10.11
C GLN A 97 10.05 13.00 -9.71
N ALA A 98 8.77 13.08 -10.09
CA ALA A 98 7.94 14.25 -9.81
C ALA A 98 7.70 14.44 -8.30
N LEU A 99 7.53 13.37 -7.53
CA LEU A 99 7.40 13.44 -6.07
C LEU A 99 8.69 13.92 -5.40
N THR A 100 9.85 13.40 -5.84
CA THR A 100 11.18 13.78 -5.32
C THR A 100 11.46 15.27 -5.54
N GLN A 101 10.97 15.86 -6.63
CA GLN A 101 11.18 17.28 -6.96
C GLN A 101 10.32 18.25 -6.14
N ILE A 102 9.36 17.77 -5.33
CA ILE A 102 8.51 18.64 -4.52
C ILE A 102 9.26 19.10 -3.28
N GLU A 103 9.35 20.41 -3.10
CA GLU A 103 9.96 21.02 -1.92
C GLU A 103 9.35 20.45 -0.62
N GLY A 104 10.23 20.03 0.28
CA GLY A 104 9.86 19.44 1.57
C GLY A 104 9.71 17.92 1.58
N VAL A 105 9.74 17.25 0.43
CA VAL A 105 9.82 15.79 0.34
C VAL A 105 11.27 15.35 0.55
N GLU A 106 11.50 14.50 1.55
CA GLU A 106 12.83 14.01 1.91
C GLU A 106 13.00 12.51 1.70
N VAL A 107 11.87 11.79 1.60
CA VAL A 107 11.83 10.35 1.37
C VAL A 107 10.73 10.05 0.36
N VAL A 108 11.08 9.40 -0.74
CA VAL A 108 10.11 8.69 -1.59
C VAL A 108 10.35 7.21 -1.36
N SER A 109 9.33 6.50 -0.86
CA SER A 109 9.42 5.08 -0.60
C SER A 109 8.32 4.32 -1.32
N MET A 110 8.53 3.05 -1.64
CA MET A 110 7.48 2.22 -2.25
C MET A 110 7.45 0.81 -1.66
N GLN A 111 6.34 0.12 -1.82
CA GLN A 111 6.21 -1.31 -1.52
C GLN A 111 5.94 -2.11 -2.79
N THR A 112 6.47 -3.33 -2.89
CA THR A 112 6.20 -4.22 -4.03
C THR A 112 6.59 -5.67 -3.73
N HIS A 113 6.02 -6.63 -4.47
CA HIS A 113 6.55 -8.00 -4.56
C HIS A 113 7.56 -8.17 -5.72
N GLY A 114 7.84 -7.11 -6.47
CA GLY A 114 8.81 -7.11 -7.58
C GLY A 114 8.39 -7.92 -8.81
N SER A 115 7.11 -8.24 -8.92
CA SER A 115 6.53 -9.09 -9.97
C SER A 115 6.93 -8.73 -11.41
N VAL A 116 7.07 -7.45 -11.74
CA VAL A 116 7.56 -6.96 -13.06
C VAL A 116 8.85 -6.15 -12.97
N LEU A 117 9.50 -6.11 -11.79
CA LEU A 117 10.79 -5.44 -11.63
C LEU A 117 11.87 -6.16 -12.43
N ASN A 118 12.82 -5.36 -12.92
CA ASN A 118 14.05 -5.77 -13.55
C ASN A 118 15.15 -4.74 -13.20
N GLU A 119 16.41 -5.08 -13.49
CA GLU A 119 17.57 -4.24 -13.15
C GLU A 119 17.48 -2.84 -13.75
N ARG A 120 17.13 -2.73 -15.04
CA ARG A 120 16.96 -1.43 -15.71
C ARG A 120 15.92 -0.55 -15.02
N LEU A 121 14.77 -1.11 -14.64
CA LEU A 121 13.74 -0.34 -13.94
C LEU A 121 14.20 0.06 -12.53
N LEU A 122 15.02 -0.76 -11.86
CA LEU A 122 15.64 -0.38 -10.58
C LEU A 122 16.62 0.78 -10.74
N ASP A 123 17.39 0.80 -11.83
CA ASP A 123 18.29 1.92 -12.16
C ASP A 123 17.49 3.19 -12.41
N GLU A 124 16.46 3.13 -13.26
CA GLU A 124 15.57 4.26 -13.55
C GLU A 124 14.89 4.79 -12.26
N LEU A 125 14.43 3.92 -11.37
CA LEU A 125 13.86 4.32 -10.07
C LEU A 125 14.91 4.95 -9.14
N SER A 126 16.13 4.42 -9.13
CA SER A 126 17.25 4.95 -8.34
C SER A 126 17.66 6.34 -8.83
N GLU A 127 17.72 6.54 -10.14
CA GLU A 127 18.00 7.84 -10.78
C GLU A 127 16.87 8.85 -10.56
N ALA A 128 15.62 8.40 -10.58
CA ALA A 128 14.45 9.22 -10.26
C ALA A 128 14.40 9.66 -8.78
N GLY A 129 15.23 9.06 -7.92
CA GLY A 129 15.36 9.44 -6.52
C GLY A 129 14.54 8.59 -5.55
N LEU A 130 14.14 7.38 -5.93
CA LEU A 130 13.51 6.44 -5.00
C LEU A 130 14.47 6.19 -3.82
N THR A 131 14.01 6.53 -2.62
CA THR A 131 14.85 6.48 -1.41
C THR A 131 14.84 5.10 -0.77
N ARG A 132 13.68 4.44 -0.73
CA ARG A 132 13.51 3.13 -0.09
C ARG A 132 12.53 2.25 -0.85
N ILE A 133 12.88 0.98 -1.02
CA ILE A 133 11.98 -0.05 -1.51
C ILE A 133 11.71 -1.09 -0.41
N ASN A 134 10.43 -1.35 -0.16
CA ASN A 134 9.96 -2.39 0.74
C ASN A 134 9.58 -3.62 -0.11
N PHE A 135 10.44 -4.63 -0.14
CA PHE A 135 10.18 -5.89 -0.85
C PHE A 135 9.40 -6.87 0.02
N SER A 136 8.20 -7.24 -0.43
CA SER A 136 7.41 -8.31 0.18
C SER A 136 7.84 -9.65 -0.41
N ILE A 137 8.52 -10.48 0.40
CA ILE A 137 8.92 -11.85 0.06
C ILE A 137 8.56 -12.75 1.24
N ASP A 138 7.59 -13.66 1.05
CA ASP A 138 7.00 -14.41 2.17
C ASP A 138 7.58 -15.82 2.36
N ALA A 139 8.37 -16.29 1.39
CA ALA A 139 9.15 -17.52 1.43
C ALA A 139 10.35 -17.37 0.50
N LEU A 140 11.46 -18.03 0.80
CA LEU A 140 12.60 -18.23 -0.09
C LEU A 140 12.50 -19.57 -0.83
N ASP A 141 11.73 -20.53 -0.30
CA ASP A 141 11.40 -21.76 -1.02
C ASP A 141 10.50 -21.47 -2.25
N PRO A 142 10.90 -21.85 -3.47
CA PRO A 142 10.15 -21.53 -4.69
C PRO A 142 8.70 -22.04 -4.72
N GLU A 143 8.46 -23.27 -4.25
CA GLU A 143 7.14 -23.88 -4.30
C GLU A 143 6.20 -23.27 -3.26
N LEU A 144 6.70 -23.00 -2.05
CA LEU A 144 5.97 -22.27 -1.04
C LEU A 144 5.70 -20.82 -1.47
N ALA A 145 6.65 -20.15 -2.12
CA ALA A 145 6.47 -18.80 -2.63
C ALA A 145 5.37 -18.70 -3.69
N LYS A 146 5.31 -19.64 -4.64
CA LYS A 146 4.19 -19.75 -5.61
C LYS A 146 2.86 -20.02 -4.91
N LYS A 147 2.85 -20.93 -3.92
CA LYS A 147 1.66 -21.25 -3.13
C LYS A 147 1.14 -20.05 -2.34
N LEU A 148 2.04 -19.30 -1.70
CA LEU A 148 1.71 -18.11 -0.91
C LEU A 148 1.18 -16.98 -1.78
N SER A 149 1.81 -16.74 -2.94
CA SER A 149 1.38 -15.75 -3.93
C SER A 149 0.19 -16.21 -4.79
N ASP A 150 -0.18 -17.50 -4.72
CA ASP A 150 -1.18 -18.16 -5.57
C ASP A 150 -0.93 -17.88 -7.07
N THR A 151 0.34 -17.88 -7.49
CA THR A 151 0.76 -17.41 -8.81
C THR A 151 1.89 -18.30 -9.35
N GLU A 152 1.59 -19.12 -10.36
CA GLU A 152 2.52 -20.14 -10.90
C GLU A 152 3.81 -19.58 -11.48
N TRP A 153 3.74 -18.41 -12.13
CA TRP A 153 4.90 -17.75 -12.74
C TRP A 153 5.74 -16.95 -11.74
N TYR A 154 5.35 -16.90 -10.45
CA TYR A 154 6.12 -16.19 -9.45
C TYR A 154 7.46 -16.91 -9.19
N ASP A 155 8.55 -16.18 -9.44
CA ASP A 155 9.92 -16.70 -9.34
C ASP A 155 10.66 -15.95 -8.22
N VAL A 156 10.77 -16.62 -7.07
CA VAL A 156 11.43 -16.07 -5.90
C VAL A 156 12.95 -15.92 -6.07
N GLU A 157 13.59 -16.74 -6.89
CA GLU A 157 15.03 -16.65 -7.13
C GLU A 157 15.35 -15.38 -7.92
N ARG A 158 14.50 -15.05 -8.91
CA ARG A 158 14.58 -13.74 -9.58
C ARG A 158 14.44 -12.59 -8.60
N ILE A 159 13.48 -12.66 -7.66
CA ILE A 159 13.29 -11.59 -6.66
C ILE A 159 14.50 -11.47 -5.74
N LYS A 160 15.10 -12.58 -5.29
CA LYS A 160 16.33 -12.57 -4.48
C LYS A 160 17.49 -11.90 -5.22
N ASN A 161 17.67 -12.19 -6.51
CA ASN A 161 18.69 -11.55 -7.34
C ASN A 161 18.44 -10.04 -7.47
N LEU A 162 17.20 -9.62 -7.67
CA LEU A 162 16.84 -8.19 -7.72
C LEU A 162 17.11 -7.49 -6.37
N MET A 163 16.84 -8.15 -5.24
CA MET A 163 17.17 -7.60 -3.92
C MET A 163 18.67 -7.40 -3.73
N GLN A 164 19.50 -8.36 -4.15
CA GLN A 164 20.96 -8.21 -4.16
C GLN A 164 21.41 -7.06 -5.06
N TYR A 165 20.77 -6.94 -6.23
CA TYR A 165 21.04 -5.86 -7.18
C TYR A 165 20.73 -4.49 -6.58
N VAL A 166 19.57 -4.32 -5.92
CA VAL A 166 19.21 -3.08 -5.21
C VAL A 166 20.32 -2.67 -4.25
N VAL A 167 20.77 -3.60 -3.40
CA VAL A 167 21.77 -3.28 -2.36
C VAL A 167 23.15 -2.95 -2.95
N SER A 168 23.53 -3.60 -4.04
CA SER A 168 24.89 -3.54 -4.60
C SER A 168 25.06 -2.46 -5.67
N ASN A 169 24.03 -2.17 -6.46
CA ASN A 169 24.13 -1.35 -7.67
C ASN A 169 23.31 -0.06 -7.62
N THR A 170 22.40 0.10 -6.64
CA THR A 170 21.52 1.28 -6.57
C THR A 170 21.76 2.10 -5.30
N LYS A 171 21.20 3.32 -5.28
CA LYS A 171 21.18 4.18 -4.08
C LYS A 171 19.95 3.92 -3.21
N ILE A 172 19.05 3.04 -3.65
CA ILE A 172 17.79 2.74 -2.97
C ILE A 172 18.11 1.89 -1.74
N ASP A 173 17.57 2.27 -0.59
CA ASP A 173 17.67 1.43 0.61
C ASP A 173 16.65 0.30 0.56
N LEU A 174 17.07 -0.90 0.95
CA LEU A 174 16.23 -2.11 0.91
C LEU A 174 15.69 -2.44 2.29
N LEU A 175 14.36 -2.53 2.40
CA LEU A 175 13.67 -3.15 3.52
C LEU A 175 12.95 -4.41 3.05
N VAL A 176 13.11 -5.51 3.77
CA VAL A 176 12.46 -6.81 3.48
C VAL A 176 11.26 -6.98 4.40
N ALA A 177 10.06 -7.13 3.82
CA ALA A 177 8.78 -7.01 4.54
C ALA A 177 7.91 -8.28 4.44
N PRO A 178 8.37 -9.46 4.91
CA PRO A 178 7.60 -10.69 4.85
C PRO A 178 6.31 -10.59 5.68
N VAL A 179 5.23 -11.19 5.22
CA VAL A 179 4.06 -11.52 6.05
C VAL A 179 4.28 -12.88 6.67
N TRP A 180 4.32 -12.90 8.00
CA TRP A 180 4.34 -14.14 8.76
C TRP A 180 2.93 -14.72 8.83
N VAL A 181 2.70 -15.79 8.07
CA VAL A 181 1.48 -16.60 8.02
C VAL A 181 1.71 -17.85 8.88
N PRO A 182 1.18 -17.87 10.12
CA PRO A 182 1.44 -18.95 11.07
C PRO A 182 1.17 -20.32 10.47
N THR A 183 2.00 -21.31 10.81
CA THR A 183 1.98 -22.71 10.34
C THR A 183 2.31 -22.93 8.87
N LEU A 184 2.33 -21.89 8.03
CA LEU A 184 2.66 -22.01 6.61
C LEU A 184 4.11 -21.65 6.31
N ASN A 185 4.60 -20.55 6.87
CA ASN A 185 5.95 -20.04 6.57
C ASN A 185 6.78 -19.73 7.82
N ASP A 186 6.46 -20.36 8.97
CA ASP A 186 7.19 -20.15 10.24
C ASP A 186 8.71 -20.36 10.08
N GLN A 187 9.11 -21.37 9.29
CA GLN A 187 10.51 -21.71 9.05
C GLN A 187 11.19 -20.82 8.00
N GLU A 188 10.41 -20.04 7.24
CA GLU A 188 10.95 -19.12 6.24
C GLU A 188 11.36 -17.79 6.87
N ILE A 189 10.67 -17.32 7.92
CA ILE A 189 10.97 -16.04 8.55
C ILE A 189 12.44 -15.96 9.03
N PRO A 190 12.99 -16.95 9.76
CA PRO A 190 14.41 -16.96 10.12
C PRO A 190 15.35 -16.94 8.89
N LYS A 191 15.05 -17.71 7.85
CA LYS A 191 15.85 -17.74 6.62
C LYS A 191 15.82 -16.39 5.88
N ILE A 192 14.67 -15.71 5.89
CA ILE A 192 14.51 -14.38 5.29
C ILE A 192 15.32 -13.35 6.10
N ILE A 193 15.35 -13.44 7.44
CA ILE A 193 16.23 -12.60 8.27
C ILE A 193 17.69 -12.81 7.88
N GLU A 194 18.15 -14.06 7.85
CA GLU A 194 19.54 -14.42 7.48
C GLU A 194 19.90 -13.92 6.07
N PHE A 195 19.01 -14.16 5.09
CA PHE A 195 19.20 -13.69 3.72
C PHE A 195 19.26 -12.16 3.64
N SER A 196 18.35 -11.45 4.32
CA SER A 196 18.31 -9.98 4.30
C SER A 196 19.61 -9.38 4.87
N LEU A 197 20.13 -9.98 5.94
CA LEU A 197 21.39 -9.56 6.55
C LEU A 197 22.60 -9.91 5.67
N SER A 198 22.61 -11.09 5.04
CA SER A 198 23.75 -11.54 4.23
C SER A 198 23.93 -10.71 2.96
N ILE A 199 22.84 -10.18 2.39
CA ILE A 199 22.90 -9.28 1.23
C ILE A 199 23.15 -7.83 1.62
N GLY A 200 23.13 -7.48 2.91
CA GLY A 200 23.34 -6.11 3.40
C GLY A 200 22.13 -5.18 3.28
N ALA A 201 20.91 -5.70 3.40
CA ALA A 201 19.70 -4.87 3.47
C ALA A 201 19.75 -3.92 4.68
N GLY A 202 19.00 -2.82 4.62
CA GLY A 202 18.84 -1.85 5.72
C GLY A 202 20.11 -1.06 6.07
N LYS A 203 20.52 -0.14 5.20
CA LYS A 203 21.65 0.78 5.44
C LYS A 203 21.20 2.04 6.18
N ARG A 204 20.09 2.65 5.75
CA ARG A 204 19.54 3.90 6.33
C ARG A 204 18.32 3.63 7.21
N PHE A 205 17.50 2.67 6.82
CA PHE A 205 16.29 2.21 7.49
C PHE A 205 16.49 0.78 8.00
N PRO A 206 15.59 0.27 8.86
CA PRO A 206 15.66 -1.11 9.29
C PRO A 206 15.67 -2.10 8.11
N PRO A 207 16.47 -3.18 8.18
CA PRO A 207 16.57 -4.17 7.10
C PRO A 207 15.30 -4.99 6.91
N LEU A 208 14.51 -5.14 7.98
CA LEU A 208 13.34 -6.02 8.00
C LEU A 208 12.15 -5.34 8.65
N GLY A 209 10.97 -5.52 8.04
CA GLY A 209 9.67 -5.15 8.59
C GLY A 209 8.70 -6.33 8.55
N ILE A 210 8.90 -7.31 9.42
CA ILE A 210 8.06 -8.51 9.48
C ILE A 210 6.63 -8.11 9.86
N GLN A 211 5.66 -8.57 9.08
CA GLN A 211 4.25 -8.24 9.23
C GLN A 211 3.49 -9.42 9.83
N ARG A 212 2.54 -9.13 10.72
CA ARG A 212 1.61 -10.14 11.25
C ARG A 212 0.53 -10.43 10.21
N TYR A 213 0.27 -11.69 9.91
CA TYR A 213 -0.93 -12.05 9.14
C TYR A 213 -2.22 -11.58 9.84
N GLU A 214 -3.09 -10.92 9.08
CA GLU A 214 -4.38 -10.41 9.53
C GLU A 214 -5.51 -10.99 8.67
N ALA A 215 -6.57 -11.48 9.31
CA ALA A 215 -7.75 -12.00 8.63
C ALA A 215 -8.77 -10.87 8.37
N HIS A 216 -8.58 -10.10 7.30
CA HIS A 216 -9.46 -8.99 6.95
C HIS A 216 -10.85 -9.42 6.46
N LYS A 217 -11.88 -8.60 6.72
CA LYS A 217 -13.28 -8.87 6.33
C LYS A 217 -13.43 -9.12 4.82
N HIS A 218 -12.79 -8.27 4.01
CA HIS A 218 -12.85 -8.32 2.54
C HIS A 218 -11.58 -8.93 1.91
N GLY A 219 -10.63 -9.40 2.72
CA GLY A 219 -9.40 -10.03 2.27
C GLY A 219 -9.56 -11.54 2.05
N ARG A 220 -8.55 -12.15 1.41
CA ARG A 220 -8.44 -13.61 1.36
C ARG A 220 -8.00 -14.14 2.72
N LYS A 221 -8.60 -15.26 3.12
CA LYS A 221 -8.34 -15.91 4.40
C LYS A 221 -7.75 -17.28 4.12
N VAL A 222 -6.60 -17.54 4.72
CA VAL A 222 -5.95 -18.85 4.62
C VAL A 222 -6.75 -19.87 5.43
N LYS A 223 -7.20 -20.94 4.78
CA LYS A 223 -8.00 -22.00 5.40
C LYS A 223 -7.21 -22.66 6.53
N GLY A 224 -7.81 -22.75 7.72
CA GLY A 224 -7.19 -23.41 8.87
C GLY A 224 -6.17 -22.57 9.64
N VAL A 225 -5.87 -21.35 9.20
CA VAL A 225 -4.89 -20.46 9.86
C VAL A 225 -5.60 -19.35 10.60
N ARG A 226 -5.17 -19.09 11.85
CA ARG A 226 -5.64 -17.95 12.65
C ARG A 226 -4.49 -16.96 12.87
N PRO A 227 -4.76 -15.64 12.87
CA PRO A 227 -3.78 -14.64 13.27
C PRO A 227 -3.25 -14.91 14.69
N ILE A 228 -1.92 -14.96 14.84
CA ILE A 228 -1.25 -15.07 16.14
C ILE A 228 -1.51 -13.82 17.00
N PRO A 229 -1.84 -13.92 18.30
CA PRO A 229 -2.02 -12.76 19.16
C PRO A 229 -0.82 -11.78 19.11
N TRP A 230 -1.08 -10.48 19.14
CA TRP A 230 -0.03 -9.44 19.09
C TRP A 230 1.09 -9.65 20.11
N ARG A 231 0.74 -10.05 21.34
CA ARG A 231 1.72 -10.35 22.40
C ARG A 231 2.68 -11.46 22.00
N GLU A 232 2.18 -12.52 21.36
CA GLU A 232 2.99 -13.66 20.92
C GLU A 232 3.84 -13.30 19.71
N PHE A 233 3.26 -12.55 18.76
CA PHE A 233 4.00 -12.00 17.61
C PHE A 233 5.21 -11.18 18.07
N TYR A 234 5.01 -10.17 18.91
CA TYR A 234 6.12 -9.34 19.41
C TYR A 234 7.09 -10.11 20.31
N ARG A 235 6.62 -11.11 21.08
CA ARG A 235 7.51 -11.99 21.85
C ARG A 235 8.44 -12.76 20.91
N GLN A 236 7.90 -13.33 19.83
CA GLN A 236 8.72 -14.07 18.87
C GLN A 236 9.69 -13.14 18.13
N LEU A 237 9.25 -11.94 17.73
CA LEU A 237 10.17 -10.97 17.13
C LEU A 237 11.36 -10.69 18.05
N LYS A 238 11.15 -10.46 19.35
CA LYS A 238 12.24 -10.25 20.32
C LYS A 238 13.22 -11.43 20.40
N VAL A 239 12.71 -12.66 20.34
CA VAL A 239 13.56 -13.86 20.32
C VAL A 239 14.46 -13.85 19.08
N TRP A 240 13.92 -13.51 17.91
CA TRP A 240 14.72 -13.37 16.69
C TRP A 240 15.63 -12.14 16.71
N GLU A 241 15.23 -11.03 17.31
CA GLU A 241 16.10 -9.86 17.49
C GLU A 241 17.37 -10.22 18.27
N GLU A 242 17.20 -10.95 19.39
CA GLU A 242 18.31 -11.39 20.23
C GLU A 242 19.19 -12.43 19.52
N ALA A 243 18.60 -13.35 18.76
CA ALA A 243 19.33 -14.39 18.04
C ALA A 243 20.14 -13.83 16.87
N TYR A 244 19.55 -12.95 16.07
CA TYR A 244 20.14 -12.42 14.83
C TYR A 244 20.83 -11.06 14.99
N LYS A 245 20.79 -10.47 16.20
CA LYS A 245 21.40 -9.16 16.52
C LYS A 245 20.92 -8.04 15.59
N VAL A 246 19.65 -8.06 15.24
CA VAL A 246 18.99 -7.08 14.37
C VAL A 246 17.69 -6.62 15.00
N LYS A 247 17.31 -5.36 14.79
CA LYS A 247 16.02 -4.85 15.27
C LYS A 247 14.88 -5.30 14.35
N LEU A 248 13.85 -5.89 14.93
CA LEU A 248 12.65 -6.42 14.27
C LEU A 248 11.35 -5.87 14.88
N VAL A 249 11.36 -5.45 16.15
CA VAL A 249 10.27 -4.72 16.80
C VAL A 249 10.41 -3.24 16.46
N LEU A 250 9.89 -2.89 15.28
CA LEU A 250 9.97 -1.54 14.75
C LEU A 250 8.95 -0.60 15.40
N ASN A 251 9.26 0.69 15.38
CA ASN A 251 8.35 1.76 15.73
C ASN A 251 8.48 2.93 14.74
N VAL A 252 7.57 3.90 14.83
CA VAL A 252 7.51 5.03 13.88
C VAL A 252 8.80 5.85 13.78
N LYS A 253 9.61 5.93 14.85
CA LYS A 253 10.86 6.70 14.85
C LYS A 253 11.94 6.06 13.99
N ASP A 254 11.87 4.74 13.79
CA ASP A 254 12.83 4.00 12.94
C ASP A 254 12.73 4.43 11.46
N PHE A 255 11.63 5.11 11.10
CA PHE A 255 11.37 5.65 9.78
C PHE A 255 11.29 7.18 9.78
N ASN A 256 11.69 7.84 10.86
CA ASN A 256 11.52 9.29 11.05
C ASN A 256 10.06 9.76 10.91
N ILE A 257 9.09 8.88 11.20
CA ILE A 257 7.67 9.23 11.13
C ILE A 257 7.27 9.98 12.41
N HIS A 258 6.76 11.19 12.23
CA HIS A 258 6.36 12.10 13.30
C HIS A 258 5.02 12.76 12.99
N ARG A 259 4.37 13.31 14.03
CA ARG A 259 3.05 13.94 13.90
C ARG A 259 3.11 15.20 13.04
N ARG A 260 2.08 15.39 12.23
CA ARG A 260 1.82 16.61 11.44
C ARG A 260 0.32 16.89 11.44
N PRO A 261 -0.12 18.12 11.08
CA PRO A 261 -1.52 18.40 10.89
C PRO A 261 -2.18 17.37 9.96
N MET A 262 -3.31 16.83 10.41
CA MET A 262 -4.15 15.95 9.61
C MET A 262 -5.15 16.80 8.83
N LEU A 263 -5.43 16.44 7.57
CA LEU A 263 -6.50 17.05 6.80
C LEU A 263 -7.82 17.05 7.61
N PRO A 264 -8.60 18.15 7.56
CA PRO A 264 -9.90 18.20 8.19
C PRO A 264 -10.77 17.01 7.77
N ILE A 265 -11.60 16.53 8.69
CA ILE A 265 -12.57 15.46 8.49
C ILE A 265 -13.95 16.11 8.43
N PRO A 266 -14.41 16.60 7.26
CA PRO A 266 -15.61 17.44 7.17
C PRO A 266 -16.92 16.67 7.37
N TYR A 267 -16.90 15.34 7.24
CA TYR A 267 -18.09 14.49 7.28
C TYR A 267 -18.07 13.55 8.49
N ARG A 268 -19.18 13.50 9.22
CA ARG A 268 -19.32 12.66 10.42
C ARG A 268 -20.02 11.34 10.12
N ARG A 269 -19.78 10.34 10.97
CA ARG A 269 -20.54 9.09 10.93
C ARG A 269 -22.03 9.38 11.14
N PHE A 270 -22.86 8.72 10.34
CA PHE A 270 -24.32 8.87 10.23
C PHE A 270 -24.83 10.19 9.64
N GLU A 271 -23.93 11.08 9.22
CA GLU A 271 -24.31 12.28 8.49
C GLU A 271 -24.94 11.92 7.14
N LYS A 272 -25.98 12.66 6.76
CA LYS A 272 -26.63 12.53 5.45
C LYS A 272 -26.03 13.56 4.50
N VAL A 273 -25.38 13.09 3.44
CA VAL A 273 -24.70 13.93 2.45
C VAL A 273 -25.30 13.73 1.06
N LYS A 274 -25.24 14.75 0.22
CA LYS A 274 -25.56 14.60 -1.21
C LYS A 274 -24.30 14.19 -1.96
N VAL A 275 -24.44 13.21 -2.85
CA VAL A 275 -23.34 12.63 -3.62
C VAL A 275 -23.72 12.48 -5.08
N GLU A 276 -22.72 12.45 -5.95
CA GLU A 276 -22.83 12.11 -7.36
C GLU A 276 -22.04 10.83 -7.64
N VAL A 277 -22.67 9.84 -8.27
CA VAL A 277 -21.99 8.60 -8.67
C VAL A 277 -21.19 8.85 -9.93
N VAL A 278 -19.89 8.62 -9.88
CA VAL A 278 -18.95 8.95 -10.97
C VAL A 278 -18.34 7.73 -11.65
N GLY A 279 -18.54 6.53 -11.08
CA GLY A 279 -18.00 5.32 -11.67
C GLY A 279 -18.38 4.03 -10.95
N PRO A 280 -18.00 2.88 -11.51
CA PRO A 280 -18.09 1.61 -10.79
C PRO A 280 -17.27 1.66 -9.51
N GLY A 281 -17.71 0.93 -8.48
CA GLY A 281 -16.94 0.76 -7.27
C GLY A 281 -15.80 -0.23 -7.47
N TRP A 282 -14.92 -0.29 -6.47
CA TRP A 282 -13.76 -1.15 -6.50
C TRP A 282 -14.23 -2.61 -6.50
N LEU A 283 -15.09 -2.95 -5.54
CA LEU A 283 -15.70 -4.26 -5.42
C LEU A 283 -17.08 -4.30 -6.09
N ARG A 284 -17.55 -5.52 -6.41
CA ARG A 284 -18.93 -5.76 -6.81
C ARG A 284 -19.88 -5.21 -5.75
N LYS A 285 -21.03 -4.71 -6.20
CA LYS A 285 -22.04 -4.02 -5.40
C LYS A 285 -21.64 -2.64 -4.87
N GLU A 286 -20.45 -2.16 -5.19
CA GLU A 286 -20.01 -0.82 -4.82
C GLU A 286 -20.13 0.16 -6.00
N LYS A 287 -20.22 1.46 -5.69
CA LYS A 287 -20.02 2.57 -6.64
C LYS A 287 -18.99 3.54 -6.11
N LEU A 288 -18.25 4.16 -7.01
CA LEU A 288 -17.43 5.32 -6.71
C LEU A 288 -18.32 6.56 -6.81
N ALA A 289 -18.34 7.35 -5.74
CA ALA A 289 -19.07 8.61 -5.71
C ALA A 289 -18.18 9.75 -5.20
N VAL A 290 -18.63 10.97 -5.46
CA VAL A 290 -18.03 12.20 -4.96
C VAL A 290 -19.08 13.02 -4.23
N THR A 291 -18.64 13.78 -3.23
CA THR A 291 -19.51 14.76 -2.57
C THR A 291 -19.88 15.87 -3.56
N VAL A 292 -21.04 16.51 -3.38
CA VAL A 292 -21.45 17.64 -4.26
C VAL A 292 -20.45 18.80 -4.21
N ARG A 293 -19.76 18.99 -3.08
CA ARG A 293 -18.68 19.98 -2.92
C ARG A 293 -17.41 19.61 -3.69
N ARG A 294 -17.32 18.39 -4.23
CA ARG A 294 -16.13 17.80 -4.87
C ARG A 294 -14.86 17.94 -4.02
N ASP A 295 -15.02 17.85 -2.71
CA ASP A 295 -13.91 17.87 -1.75
C ASP A 295 -13.49 16.46 -1.30
N ARG A 296 -14.35 15.45 -1.48
CA ARG A 296 -14.06 14.05 -1.15
C ARG A 296 -14.64 13.09 -2.17
N SER A 297 -13.92 12.01 -2.44
CA SER A 297 -14.45 10.79 -3.03
C SER A 297 -14.92 9.83 -1.92
N LEU A 298 -15.74 8.83 -2.25
CA LEU A 298 -16.20 7.83 -1.28
C LEU A 298 -16.67 6.56 -1.96
N THR A 299 -16.67 5.48 -1.19
CA THR A 299 -17.27 4.20 -1.60
C THR A 299 -18.72 4.15 -1.16
N LEU A 300 -19.65 4.03 -2.12
CA LEU A 300 -21.03 3.64 -1.85
C LEU A 300 -21.12 2.12 -1.84
N ILE A 301 -21.57 1.53 -0.74
CA ILE A 301 -21.85 0.09 -0.64
C ILE A 301 -23.31 -0.20 -0.97
N ASP A 302 -23.61 -1.43 -1.35
CA ASP A 302 -24.96 -1.91 -1.69
C ASP A 302 -25.65 -1.00 -2.73
N ALA A 303 -24.87 -0.54 -3.71
CA ALA A 303 -25.25 0.47 -4.70
C ALA A 303 -25.18 -0.06 -6.15
N GLU A 304 -25.25 -1.37 -6.36
CA GLU A 304 -25.13 -2.02 -7.67
C GLU A 304 -26.06 -1.39 -8.73
N GLU A 305 -27.32 -1.20 -8.34
CA GLU A 305 -28.40 -0.66 -9.17
C GLU A 305 -28.36 0.87 -9.36
N VAL A 306 -27.47 1.58 -8.66
CA VAL A 306 -27.37 3.04 -8.79
C VAL A 306 -26.64 3.38 -10.11
N PRO A 307 -27.26 4.13 -11.04
CA PRO A 307 -26.62 4.44 -12.31
C PRO A 307 -25.48 5.44 -12.14
N ILE A 308 -24.48 5.35 -13.01
CA ILE A 308 -23.42 6.37 -13.10
C ILE A 308 -24.06 7.69 -13.56
N GLY A 309 -23.67 8.80 -12.93
CA GLY A 309 -24.26 10.12 -13.09
C GLY A 309 -25.43 10.40 -12.12
N ALA A 310 -25.92 9.41 -11.38
CA ALA A 310 -26.99 9.61 -10.41
C ALA A 310 -26.55 10.56 -9.29
N ARG A 311 -27.47 11.45 -8.91
CA ARG A 311 -27.36 12.29 -7.71
C ARG A 311 -28.35 11.82 -6.67
N LEU A 312 -27.86 11.47 -5.49
CA LEU A 312 -28.68 10.93 -4.40
C LEU A 312 -28.19 11.40 -3.04
N ARG A 313 -29.00 11.16 -2.01
CA ARG A 313 -28.53 11.27 -0.63
C ARG A 313 -27.89 9.95 -0.22
N ALA A 314 -26.83 10.03 0.55
CA ALA A 314 -26.15 8.89 1.13
C ALA A 314 -25.91 9.14 2.63
N ARG A 315 -25.86 8.07 3.41
CA ARG A 315 -25.54 8.12 4.84
C ARG A 315 -24.12 7.64 5.05
N ILE A 316 -23.26 8.46 5.66
CA ILE A 316 -21.89 8.07 5.98
C ILE A 316 -21.91 6.96 7.04
N LEU A 317 -21.35 5.80 6.73
CA LEU A 317 -21.24 4.67 7.66
C LEU A 317 -19.92 4.68 8.43
N SER A 318 -18.86 5.16 7.77
CA SER A 318 -17.52 5.27 8.35
C SER A 318 -16.78 6.43 7.72
N ASN A 319 -16.04 7.17 8.56
CA ASN A 319 -15.03 8.12 8.13
C ASN A 319 -13.81 7.96 9.03
N LYS A 320 -12.78 7.26 8.54
CA LYS A 320 -11.52 7.08 9.26
C LYS A 320 -10.39 7.67 8.42
N HIS A 321 -9.79 8.76 8.90
CA HIS A 321 -8.73 9.48 8.19
C HIS A 321 -9.17 9.93 6.78
N ASN A 322 -10.38 10.48 6.67
CA ASN A 322 -11.02 10.84 5.39
C ASN A 322 -11.36 9.66 4.46
N ILE A 323 -11.12 8.40 4.85
CA ILE A 323 -11.60 7.24 4.09
C ILE A 323 -13.09 7.05 4.37
N LEU A 324 -13.92 7.30 3.35
CA LEU A 324 -15.37 7.39 3.44
C LEU A 324 -16.05 6.16 2.86
N ILE A 325 -16.92 5.56 3.67
CA ILE A 325 -17.86 4.52 3.26
C ILE A 325 -19.25 5.03 3.58
N ALA A 326 -20.16 4.96 2.61
CA ALA A 326 -21.55 5.37 2.77
C ALA A 326 -22.52 4.38 2.11
N GLU A 327 -23.79 4.46 2.49
CA GLU A 327 -24.88 3.71 1.85
C GLU A 327 -25.87 4.69 1.20
N PRO A 328 -26.49 4.32 0.07
CA PRO A 328 -27.55 5.12 -0.54
C PRO A 328 -28.75 5.25 0.40
N LEU A 329 -29.42 6.41 0.37
CA LEU A 329 -30.71 6.62 1.00
C LEU A 329 -31.77 6.66 -0.11
N TRP A 330 -32.65 5.67 -0.10
CA TRP A 330 -33.79 5.55 -0.99
C TRP A 330 -34.95 6.44 -0.53
#